data_AF-A0A6L7X0R0-F1
#
_entry.id   AF-A0A6L7X0R0-F1
#
_cell.length_a   1.000
_cell.length_b   1.000
_cell.length_c   1.000
_cell.angle_alpha   90.00
_cell.angle_beta   90.00
_cell.angle_gamma   90.00
#
_symmetry.space_group_name_H-M   'P 1'
#
loop_
_entity.id
_entity.type
_entity.pdbx_description
1 polymer ?
#
loop_
_entity_poly.entity_id
_entity_poly.type
_entity_poly.pdbx_seq_one_letter_code
_entity_poly.pdbx_strand_id
1 'polypeptide(L)'
;MTAWVIRLKWFGDHAAVAHPVVDIVSARRGETYICDYLQRLHDLLFLSVGERSRLERYTQAEPRPYEVTVAHTANGPEATVGHNPCLAAQKLNNLTVEVDAESGDEIVTSDALGTLRVLDLREALHTPT
;
A
#
# COMPACT_ATOMS: atom_id res chain seq x y z
N MET A 1 1.39 18.65 -2.86
CA MET A 1 1.35 17.95 -4.17
C MET A 1 0.15 17.00 -4.25
N THR A 2 -0.14 16.42 -5.41
CA THR A 2 -1.17 15.35 -5.53
C THR A 2 -0.51 14.04 -5.96
N ALA A 3 -0.80 12.95 -5.24
CA ALA A 3 -0.23 11.63 -5.51
C ALA A 3 -1.17 10.51 -5.05
N TRP A 4 -0.95 9.30 -5.55
CA TRP A 4 -1.48 8.09 -4.94
C TRP A 4 -0.55 7.69 -3.79
N VAL A 5 -1.10 7.50 -2.59
CA VAL A 5 -0.37 7.02 -1.43
C VAL A 5 -0.81 5.61 -1.14
N ILE A 6 0.15 4.69 -1.09
CA ILE A 6 -0.07 3.29 -0.74
C ILE A 6 0.32 3.08 0.71
N ARG A 7 -0.54 2.42 1.46
CA ARG A 7 -0.40 2.24 2.91
C ARG A 7 -0.68 0.82 3.33
N LEU A 8 0.01 0.38 4.37
CA LEU A 8 -0.36 -0.79 5.16
C LEU A 8 -1.43 -0.38 6.18
N LYS A 9 -2.59 -1.01 6.11
CA LYS A 9 -3.76 -0.72 6.95
C LYS A 9 -4.12 -1.97 7.73
N TRP A 10 -4.27 -1.84 9.05
CA TRP A 10 -4.80 -2.89 9.90
C TRP A 10 -6.24 -2.55 10.28
N PHE A 11 -7.06 -3.59 10.45
CA PHE A 11 -8.41 -3.46 10.99
C PHE A 11 -8.42 -3.90 12.46
N GLY A 12 -9.03 -3.10 13.33
CA GLY A 12 -9.16 -3.34 14.78
C GLY A 12 -8.18 -2.54 15.64
N ASP A 13 -8.45 -2.50 16.95
CA ASP A 13 -7.75 -1.65 17.94
C ASP A 13 -6.30 -2.09 18.27
N HIS A 14 -5.81 -3.18 17.67
CA HIS A 14 -4.58 -3.85 18.10
C HIS A 14 -3.32 -3.58 17.27
N ALA A 15 -3.35 -2.73 16.23
CA ALA A 15 -2.13 -2.42 15.49
C ALA A 15 -2.19 -1.07 14.76
N ALA A 16 -1.80 0.01 15.44
CA ALA A 16 -1.32 1.18 14.72
C ALA A 16 0.06 0.83 14.14
N VAL A 17 0.17 0.73 12.81
CA VAL A 17 1.48 0.58 12.16
C VAL A 17 2.25 1.86 12.39
N ALA A 18 3.44 1.75 13.00
CA ALA A 18 4.31 2.92 13.24
C ALA A 18 4.69 3.62 11.92
N HIS A 19 4.86 2.84 10.85
CA HIS A 19 5.23 3.31 9.51
C HIS A 19 4.23 2.78 8.47
N PRO A 20 3.06 3.41 8.30
CA PRO A 20 2.03 2.86 7.43
C PRO A 20 2.25 3.18 5.96
N VAL A 21 3.05 4.17 5.56
CA VAL A 21 3.20 4.53 4.13
C VAL A 21 4.22 3.62 3.46
N VAL A 22 3.78 2.91 2.42
CA VAL A 22 4.57 1.91 1.70
C VAL A 22 5.19 2.50 0.42
N ASP A 23 4.45 3.33 -0.30
CA ASP A 23 4.90 3.93 -1.56
C ASP A 23 4.08 5.16 -1.95
N ILE A 24 4.63 6.01 -2.81
CA ILE A 24 3.98 7.19 -3.41
C ILE A 24 4.07 7.10 -4.93
N VAL A 25 2.93 7.01 -5.58
CA VAL A 25 2.81 6.89 -7.04
C VAL A 25 2.23 8.17 -7.64
N SER A 26 2.71 8.54 -8.84
CA SER A 26 2.22 9.73 -9.54
C SER A 26 0.70 9.73 -9.71
N ALA A 27 0.06 10.86 -9.37
CA ALA A 27 -1.38 11.09 -9.55
C ALA A 27 -1.89 11.01 -10.99
N ARG A 28 -0.98 11.02 -11.97
CA ARG A 28 -1.29 10.86 -13.41
C ARG A 28 -1.62 9.40 -13.77
N ARG A 29 -1.26 8.44 -12.92
CA ARG A 29 -1.63 7.04 -13.11
C ARG A 29 -3.12 6.87 -12.83
N GLY A 30 -3.79 6.18 -13.74
CA GLY A 30 -5.21 5.85 -13.62
C GLY A 30 -5.45 4.73 -12.61
N GLU A 31 -6.71 4.55 -12.23
CA GLU A 31 -7.15 3.57 -11.24
C GLU A 31 -6.77 2.13 -11.61
N THR A 32 -6.95 1.73 -12.86
CA THR A 32 -6.56 0.39 -13.34
C THR A 32 -5.10 0.08 -13.07
N TYR A 33 -4.20 1.03 -13.40
CA TYR A 33 -2.77 0.87 -13.13
C TYR A 33 -2.50 0.72 -11.62
N ILE A 34 -3.20 1.49 -10.79
CA ILE A 34 -3.03 1.42 -9.34
C ILE A 34 -3.53 0.09 -8.79
N CYS A 35 -4.64 -0.46 -9.32
CA CYS A 35 -5.12 -1.77 -8.92
C CYS A 35 -4.10 -2.86 -9.27
N ASP A 36 -3.60 -2.89 -10.51
CA ASP A 36 -2.58 -3.86 -10.94
C ASP A 36 -1.31 -3.74 -10.09
N TYR A 37 -0.88 -2.50 -9.82
CA TYR A 37 0.29 -2.23 -9.00
C TYR A 37 0.10 -2.69 -7.56
N LEU A 38 -1.06 -2.40 -6.96
CA LEU A 38 -1.40 -2.78 -5.60
C LEU A 38 -1.49 -4.30 -5.43
N GLN A 39 -2.09 -5.00 -6.41
CA GLN A 39 -2.12 -6.46 -6.45
C GLN A 39 -0.70 -7.04 -6.49
N ARG A 40 0.14 -6.54 -7.39
CA ARG A 40 1.52 -7.01 -7.51
C ARG A 40 2.33 -6.76 -6.25
N LEU A 41 2.14 -5.60 -5.62
CA LEU A 41 2.82 -5.24 -4.37
C LEU A 41 2.36 -6.14 -3.23
N HIS A 42 1.06 -6.42 -3.11
CA HIS A 42 0.53 -7.39 -2.16
C HIS A 42 1.18 -8.77 -2.35
N ASP A 43 1.18 -9.29 -3.58
CA ASP A 43 1.73 -10.61 -3.84
C ASP A 43 3.24 -10.68 -3.53
N LEU A 44 3.98 -9.59 -3.75
CA LEU A 44 5.39 -9.51 -3.40
C LEU A 44 5.64 -9.55 -1.89
N LEU A 45 4.77 -8.92 -1.11
CA LEU A 45 4.92 -8.82 0.34
C LEU A 45 4.40 -10.05 1.08
N PHE A 46 3.32 -10.67 0.59
CA PHE A 46 2.57 -11.69 1.35
C PHE A 46 2.65 -13.09 0.76
N LEU A 47 3.10 -13.26 -0.48
CA LEU A 47 3.15 -14.57 -1.13
C LEU A 47 4.58 -15.00 -1.43
N SER A 48 4.85 -16.28 -1.17
CA SER A 48 6.09 -16.92 -1.61
C SER A 48 6.21 -16.93 -3.13
N VAL A 49 7.43 -17.11 -3.64
CA VAL A 49 7.67 -17.27 -5.09
C VAL A 49 6.88 -18.46 -5.66
N GLY A 50 6.73 -19.54 -4.89
CA GLY A 50 5.97 -20.73 -5.30
C GLY A 50 4.45 -20.52 -5.33
N GLU A 51 3.90 -19.69 -4.45
CA GLU A 51 2.49 -19.27 -4.55
C GLU A 51 2.27 -18.37 -5.76
N ARG A 52 3.13 -17.38 -5.96
CA ARG A 52 3.06 -16.50 -7.14
C ARG A 52 3.17 -17.27 -8.45
N SER A 53 4.05 -18.27 -8.54
CA SER A 53 4.17 -19.06 -9.76
C SER A 53 2.91 -19.85 -10.09
N ARG A 54 2.11 -20.27 -9.09
CA ARG A 54 0.81 -20.93 -9.29
C ARG A 54 -0.28 -19.97 -9.75
N LEU A 55 -0.26 -18.73 -9.27
CA LEU A 55 -1.18 -17.67 -9.69
C LEU A 55 -0.91 -17.20 -11.13
N GLU A 56 0.35 -17.19 -11.56
CA GLU A 56 0.77 -16.69 -12.88
C GLU A 56 0.80 -17.79 -13.97
N ARG A 57 0.24 -18.98 -13.71
CA ARG A 57 0.25 -20.06 -14.73
C ARG A 57 -0.62 -19.68 -15.91
N TYR A 58 -0.06 -19.78 -17.11
CA TYR A 58 -0.80 -19.57 -18.35
C TYR A 58 -1.99 -20.53 -18.50
N THR A 59 -1.83 -21.79 -18.07
CA THR A 59 -2.90 -22.79 -18.00
C THR A 59 -3.25 -23.06 -16.54
N GLN A 60 -4.55 -23.05 -16.22
CA GLN A 60 -5.07 -23.36 -14.90
C GLN A 60 -4.45 -22.48 -13.78
N ALA A 61 -4.42 -21.16 -14.00
CA ALA A 61 -4.10 -20.23 -12.92
C ALA A 61 -5.02 -20.49 -11.72
N GLU A 62 -4.43 -20.60 -10.54
CA GLU A 62 -5.21 -20.61 -9.30
C GLU A 62 -5.84 -19.22 -9.11
N PRO A 63 -7.08 -19.14 -8.60
CA PRO A 63 -7.70 -17.85 -8.30
C PRO A 63 -6.89 -17.14 -7.22
N ARG A 64 -6.80 -15.81 -7.32
CA ARG A 64 -6.13 -15.01 -6.29
C ARG A 64 -6.94 -15.09 -4.99
N PRO A 65 -6.27 -15.28 -3.83
CA PRO A 65 -6.97 -15.33 -2.55
C PRO A 65 -7.59 -13.99 -2.17
N TYR A 66 -6.96 -12.90 -2.60
CA TYR A 66 -7.43 -11.53 -2.41
C TYR A 66 -7.32 -10.78 -3.73
N GLU A 67 -8.43 -10.19 -4.14
CA GLU A 67 -8.51 -9.30 -5.29
C GLU A 67 -8.61 -7.86 -4.81
N VAL A 68 -8.10 -6.93 -5.62
CA VAL A 68 -8.25 -5.51 -5.36
C VAL A 68 -9.71 -5.11 -5.47
N THR A 69 -10.20 -4.42 -4.44
CA THR A 69 -11.53 -3.79 -4.43
C THR A 69 -11.40 -2.28 -4.41
N VAL A 70 -12.26 -1.58 -5.14
CA VAL A 70 -12.29 -0.11 -5.16
C VAL A 70 -13.56 0.39 -4.51
N ALA A 71 -13.40 1.19 -3.46
CA ALA A 71 -14.49 1.90 -2.80
C ALA A 71 -14.39 3.40 -3.09
N HIS A 72 -15.51 4.03 -3.43
CA HIS A 72 -15.58 5.47 -3.61
C HIS A 72 -15.94 6.12 -2.27
N THR A 73 -15.00 6.86 -1.69
CA THR A 73 -15.15 7.53 -0.39
C THR A 73 -15.34 9.04 -0.58
N ALA A 74 -15.64 9.76 0.51
CA ALA A 74 -15.67 11.23 0.51
C ALA A 74 -14.32 11.85 0.07
N ASN A 75 -13.22 11.13 0.27
CA ASN A 75 -11.87 11.55 -0.09
C ASN A 75 -11.43 11.03 -1.47
N GLY A 76 -12.34 10.48 -2.27
CA GLY A 76 -12.08 9.88 -3.57
C GLY A 76 -11.97 8.35 -3.53
N PRO A 77 -11.55 7.72 -4.65
CA PRO A 77 -11.41 6.26 -4.73
C PRO A 77 -10.29 5.77 -3.81
N GLU A 78 -10.59 4.72 -3.04
CA GLU A 78 -9.64 3.94 -2.26
C GLU A 78 -9.64 2.51 -2.80
N ALA A 79 -8.50 2.06 -3.32
CA ALA A 79 -8.29 0.69 -3.75
C ALA A 79 -7.67 -0.11 -2.59
N THR A 80 -8.17 -1.31 -2.30
CA THR A 80 -7.70 -2.14 -1.18
C THR A 80 -7.53 -3.59 -1.58
N VAL A 81 -6.51 -4.27 -1.02
CA VAL A 81 -6.24 -5.70 -1.23
C VAL A 81 -5.64 -6.34 0.01
N GLY A 82 -6.01 -7.59 0.27
CA GLY A 82 -5.63 -8.33 1.48
C GLY A 82 -6.71 -8.27 2.56
N HIS A 83 -6.39 -8.75 3.76
CA HIS A 83 -7.35 -8.85 4.86
C HIS A 83 -6.90 -8.04 6.08
N ASN A 84 -5.95 -8.55 6.87
CA ASN A 84 -5.41 -7.83 8.03
C ASN A 84 -3.99 -8.33 8.36
N PRO A 85 -2.93 -7.58 8.02
CA PRO A 85 -2.97 -6.28 7.35
C PRO A 85 -3.45 -6.36 5.90
N CYS A 86 -3.93 -5.24 5.38
CA CYS A 86 -4.21 -5.04 3.96
C CYS A 86 -3.42 -3.85 3.41
N LEU A 87 -3.26 -3.79 2.09
CA LEU A 87 -2.75 -2.60 1.41
C LEU A 87 -3.93 -1.74 0.96
N ALA A 88 -3.78 -0.42 1.12
CA ALA A 88 -4.74 0.57 0.67
C ALA A 88 -4.05 1.67 -0.13
N ALA A 89 -4.54 1.96 -1.33
CA ALA A 89 -4.09 3.05 -2.17
C ALA A 89 -5.17 4.13 -2.27
N GLN A 90 -4.81 5.37 -1.95
CA GLN A 90 -5.74 6.50 -2.04
C GLN A 90 -5.08 7.68 -2.72
N LYS A 91 -5.82 8.36 -3.60
CA LYS A 91 -5.34 9.58 -4.25
C LYS A 91 -5.55 10.78 -3.34
N LEU A 92 -4.44 11.39 -2.91
CA LEU A 92 -4.44 12.50 -1.96
C LEU A 92 -3.96 13.79 -2.61
N ASN A 93 -4.58 14.89 -2.20
CA ASN A 93 -4.16 16.25 -2.51
C ASN A 93 -3.39 16.85 -1.33
N ASN A 94 -2.74 18.00 -1.57
CA ASN A 94 -2.00 18.75 -0.56
C ASN A 94 -0.96 17.93 0.23
N LEU A 95 -0.39 16.92 -0.42
CA LEU A 95 0.59 16.07 0.20
C LEU A 95 1.95 16.78 0.33
N THR A 96 2.58 16.67 1.49
CA THR A 96 3.96 17.09 1.74
C THR A 96 4.78 15.91 2.20
N VAL A 97 6.06 15.87 1.81
CA VAL A 97 7.02 14.86 2.25
C VAL A 97 8.21 15.62 2.80
N GLU A 98 8.57 15.31 4.04
CA GLU A 98 9.65 15.96 4.77
C GLU A 98 10.51 14.87 5.43
N VAL A 99 11.78 15.18 5.67
CA VAL A 99 12.68 14.31 6.44
C VAL A 99 12.76 14.87 7.85
N ASP A 100 12.43 14.05 8.83
CA ASP A 100 12.52 14.43 10.24
C ASP A 100 13.98 14.66 10.63
N ALA A 101 14.28 15.83 11.18
CA ALA A 101 15.66 16.23 11.45
C ALA A 101 16.32 15.44 12.60
N GLU A 102 15.52 14.87 13.51
CA GLU A 102 16.03 14.12 14.67
C GLU A 102 16.17 12.63 14.38
N SER A 103 15.16 12.01 13.77
CA SER A 103 15.14 10.58 13.45
C SER A 103 15.73 10.24 12.08
N GLY A 104 15.73 11.18 11.14
CA GLY A 104 16.10 10.92 9.74
C GLY A 104 14.99 10.24 8.93
N ASP A 105 13.83 9.98 9.54
CA ASP A 105 12.71 9.29 8.89
C ASP A 105 11.99 10.19 7.89
N GLU A 106 11.49 9.60 6.80
CA GLU A 106 10.59 10.30 5.89
C GLU A 106 9.17 10.36 6.49
N ILE A 107 8.59 11.55 6.50
CA ILE A 107 7.26 11.87 7.00
C ILE A 107 6.39 12.36 5.85
N VAL A 108 5.18 11.80 5.74
CA VAL A 108 4.16 12.18 4.76
C VAL A 108 2.99 12.84 5.48
N THR A 109 2.65 14.08 5.11
CA THR A 109 1.50 14.79 5.66
C THR A 109 0.46 15.08 4.58
N SER A 110 -0.83 14.92 4.91
CA SER A 110 -1.96 15.30 4.06
C SER A 110 -3.20 15.66 4.88
N ASP A 111 -4.06 16.51 4.33
CA ASP A 111 -5.30 16.94 5.00
C ASP A 111 -6.23 15.76 5.35
N ALA A 112 -6.26 14.73 4.50
CA ALA A 112 -7.18 13.60 4.65
C ALA A 112 -6.69 12.55 5.67
N LEU A 113 -5.37 12.40 5.84
CA LEU A 113 -4.78 11.33 6.65
C LEU A 113 -3.95 11.82 7.84
N GLY A 114 -3.75 13.13 7.98
CA GLY A 114 -2.82 13.69 8.93
C GLY A 114 -1.37 13.36 8.56
N THR A 115 -0.53 13.21 9.57
CA THR A 115 0.91 12.94 9.46
C THR A 115 1.19 11.46 9.68
N LEU A 116 1.88 10.83 8.72
CA LEU A 116 2.21 9.41 8.70
C LEU A 116 3.70 9.22 8.42
N ARG A 117 4.34 8.23 9.04
CA ARG A 117 5.74 7.87 8.74
C ARG A 117 5.82 6.88 7.56
N VAL A 118 6.89 6.97 6.79
CA VAL A 118 7.18 6.04 5.69
C VAL A 118 7.85 4.77 6.21
N LEU A 119 7.38 3.63 5.72
CA LEU A 119 7.98 2.32 5.95
C LEU A 119 9.20 2.19 5.07
N ASP A 120 10.38 2.00 5.66
CA ASP A 120 11.50 1.49 4.90
C ASP A 120 11.25 0.02 4.55
N LEU A 121 10.80 -0.22 3.33
CA LEU A 121 10.57 -1.57 2.80
C LEU A 121 11.85 -2.42 2.81
N ARG A 122 13.04 -1.81 2.78
CA ARG A 122 14.31 -2.56 2.86
C ARG A 122 14.47 -3.17 4.25
N GLU A 123 14.14 -2.44 5.30
CA GLU A 123 14.19 -2.98 6.66
C GLU A 123 13.07 -3.99 6.93
N ALA A 124 11.85 -3.70 6.44
CA ALA A 124 10.70 -4.58 6.63
C ALA A 124 10.88 -5.96 5.98
N LEU A 125 11.56 -6.05 4.84
CA LEU A 125 11.83 -7.30 4.12
C LEU A 125 13.00 -8.12 4.71
N HIS A 126 13.76 -7.57 5.65
CA HIS A 126 14.91 -8.23 6.27
C HIS A 126 14.67 -8.71 7.70
N THR A 127 13.45 -8.59 8.21
CA THR A 127 13.08 -9.16 9.52
C THR A 127 12.61 -10.59 9.32
N PRO A 128 13.40 -11.63 9.68
CA PRO A 128 12.91 -12.99 9.64
C PRO A 128 11.74 -13.12 10.61
N THR A 129 10.60 -13.61 10.10
CA THR A 129 9.43 -13.98 10.89
C THR A 129 9.65 -15.30 11.61
#